data_AF-A0A350XZL5-F1
#
_entry.id   AF-A0A350XZL5-F1
#
_cell.length_a   1.000
_cell.length_b   1.000
_cell.length_c   1.000
_cell.angle_alpha   90.00
_cell.angle_beta   90.00
_cell.angle_gamma   90.00
#
_symmetry.space_group_name_H-M   'P 1'
#
loop_
_entity.id
_entity.type
_entity.pdbx_description
1 polymer ?
#
loop_
_entity_poly.entity_id
_entity_poly.type
_entity_poly.pdbx_seq_one_letter_code
_entity_poly.pdbx_strand_id
1 'polypeptide(L)'
;MIGQPQRQLITPVEYLEWEEQQPIKYEYIDGEVFAMTGGTLPHNSIAVNLTSALKNHLRGKGCKVFKGTELEIYLTSVDFHCPISLVYEDVVFPEDDSEDSPDY
;
A
#
# COMPACT_ATOMS: atom_id res chain seq x y z
N MET A 1 -26.25 -9.39 33.96
CA MET A 1 -24.82 -9.67 33.71
C MET A 1 -24.67 -9.94 32.22
N ILE A 2 -24.00 -9.06 31.49
CA ILE A 2 -23.63 -9.33 30.10
C ILE A 2 -22.32 -10.11 30.18
N GLY A 3 -22.34 -11.39 29.82
CA GLY A 3 -21.13 -12.21 29.79
C GLY A 3 -20.15 -11.62 28.78
N GLN A 4 -18.94 -11.31 29.20
CA GLN A 4 -17.87 -10.99 28.26
C GLN A 4 -17.66 -12.22 27.37
N PRO A 5 -17.66 -12.08 26.03
CA PRO A 5 -17.40 -13.21 25.16
C PRO A 5 -16.01 -13.76 25.51
N GLN A 6 -15.96 -15.04 25.88
CA GLN A 6 -14.72 -15.77 26.11
C GLN A 6 -13.88 -15.63 24.83
N ARG A 7 -12.79 -14.85 24.87
CA ARG A 7 -11.87 -14.74 23.73
C ARG A 7 -11.30 -16.13 23.47
N GLN A 8 -11.76 -16.77 22.40
CA GLN A 8 -11.21 -18.04 21.95
C GLN A 8 -9.84 -17.74 21.35
N LEU A 9 -8.80 -18.10 22.10
CA LEU A 9 -7.43 -18.05 21.61
C LEU A 9 -7.27 -19.16 20.58
N ILE A 10 -6.82 -18.80 19.38
CA ILE A 10 -6.55 -19.77 18.31
C ILE A 10 -5.08 -20.17 18.36
N THR A 11 -4.76 -21.44 18.12
CA THR A 11 -3.37 -21.85 17.96
C THR A 11 -2.83 -21.44 16.58
N PRO A 12 -1.51 -21.33 16.40
CA PRO A 12 -0.95 -20.99 15.09
C PRO A 12 -1.34 -21.96 13.97
N VAL A 13 -1.50 -23.25 14.27
CA VAL A 13 -1.91 -24.26 13.28
C VAL A 13 -3.36 -24.04 12.86
N GLU A 14 -4.26 -23.90 13.84
CA GLU A 14 -5.67 -23.61 13.58
C GLU A 14 -5.86 -22.28 12.85
N TYR A 15 -5.03 -21.27 13.15
CA TYR A 15 -5.03 -19.99 12.45
C TYR A 15 -4.70 -20.17 10.96
N LEU A 16 -3.65 -20.92 10.63
CA LEU A 16 -3.24 -21.11 9.24
C LEU A 16 -4.30 -21.85 8.42
N GLU A 17 -4.89 -22.91 8.99
CA GLU A 17 -5.98 -23.66 8.34
C GLU A 17 -7.24 -22.81 8.15
N TRP A 18 -7.52 -21.92 9.10
CA TRP A 18 -8.66 -21.00 9.04
C TRP A 18 -8.42 -19.82 8.08
N GLU A 19 -7.23 -19.23 8.07
CA GLU A 19 -6.85 -18.06 7.27
C GLU A 19 -6.98 -18.35 5.77
N GLU A 20 -6.58 -19.54 5.32
CA GLU A 20 -6.65 -19.95 3.90
C GLU A 20 -8.08 -19.90 3.33
N GLN A 21 -9.09 -20.01 4.19
CA GLN A 21 -10.50 -20.00 3.82
C GLN A 21 -11.12 -18.59 3.86
N GLN A 22 -10.37 -17.57 4.29
CA GLN A 22 -10.92 -16.24 4.49
C GLN A 22 -10.89 -15.38 3.21
N PRO A 23 -11.92 -14.54 2.99
CA PRO A 23 -11.99 -13.66 1.84
C PRO A 23 -11.05 -12.44 1.92
N ILE A 24 -10.55 -12.14 3.11
CA ILE A 24 -9.61 -11.04 3.38
C ILE A 24 -8.48 -11.56 4.26
N LYS A 25 -7.37 -10.82 4.28
CA LYS A 25 -6.20 -11.20 5.07
C LYS A 25 -6.42 -10.88 6.54
N TYR A 26 -5.89 -11.73 7.41
CA TYR A 26 -5.87 -11.53 8.85
C TYR A 26 -4.44 -11.55 9.37
N GLU A 27 -4.24 -11.10 10.60
CA GLU A 27 -2.97 -11.14 11.31
C GLU A 27 -3.16 -11.84 12.65
N TYR A 28 -2.19 -12.70 12.99
CA TYR A 28 -2.16 -13.44 14.24
C TYR A 28 -1.18 -12.81 15.23
N ILE A 29 -1.65 -12.46 16.43
CA ILE A 29 -0.81 -11.89 17.50
C ILE A 29 -1.20 -12.57 18.82
N ASP A 30 -0.30 -13.38 19.38
CA ASP A 30 -0.42 -14.02 20.71
C ASP A 30 -1.77 -14.75 20.96
N GLY A 31 -2.31 -15.42 19.95
CA GLY A 31 -3.59 -16.14 20.05
C GLY A 31 -4.79 -15.34 19.59
N GLU A 32 -4.63 -14.05 19.30
CA GLU A 32 -5.66 -13.17 18.77
C GLU A 32 -5.53 -13.01 17.25
N VAL A 33 -6.67 -12.80 16.60
CA VAL A 33 -6.77 -12.66 15.15
C VAL A 33 -7.39 -11.31 14.81
N PHE A 34 -6.69 -10.53 13.99
CA PHE A 34 -7.09 -9.19 13.59
C PHE A 34 -7.36 -9.17 12.09
N ALA A 35 -8.50 -8.61 11.68
CA ALA A 35 -8.74 -8.36 10.26
C ALA A 35 -7.72 -7.33 9.78
N MET A 36 -6.87 -7.71 8.84
CA MET A 36 -6.06 -6.73 8.13
C MET A 36 -6.99 -6.03 7.14
N THR A 37 -6.87 -4.71 7.05
CA THR A 37 -7.29 -3.98 5.86
C THR A 37 -6.33 -4.33 4.73
N GLY A 38 -6.48 -5.55 4.19
CA GLY A 38 -5.71 -6.01 3.04
C GLY A 38 -5.89 -5.01 1.90
N GLY A 39 -4.78 -4.45 1.42
CA GLY A 39 -4.82 -3.58 0.25
C GLY A 39 -5.42 -4.33 -0.93
N THR A 40 -6.36 -3.71 -1.64
CA THR A 40 -6.91 -4.27 -2.89
C THR A 40 -5.78 -4.48 -3.92
N LEU A 41 -5.99 -5.34 -4.93
CA LEU A 41 -5.01 -5.49 -6.02
C LEU A 41 -4.60 -4.13 -6.64
N PRO A 42 -5.54 -3.19 -6.91
CA PRO A 42 -5.18 -1.82 -7.31
C PRO A 42 -4.31 -1.08 -6.29
N HIS A 43 -4.64 -1.13 -4.99
CA HIS A 43 -3.83 -0.50 -3.94
C HIS A 43 -2.40 -1.06 -3.90
N ASN A 44 -2.27 -2.38 -4.04
CA ASN A 44 -0.97 -3.03 -4.10
C ASN A 44 -0.16 -2.64 -5.35
N SER A 45 -0.84 -2.49 -6.50
CA SER A 45 -0.22 -2.02 -7.75
C SER A 45 0.35 -0.61 -7.58
N ILE A 46 -0.45 0.32 -7.05
CA ILE A 46 -0.02 1.70 -6.74
C ILE A 46 1.21 1.71 -5.84
N ALA A 47 1.20 0.94 -4.76
CA ALA A 47 2.31 0.87 -3.82
C ALA A 47 3.60 0.34 -4.49
N VAL A 48 3.48 -0.68 -5.34
CA VAL A 48 4.62 -1.26 -6.09
C VAL A 48 5.17 -0.26 -7.10
N ASN A 49 4.29 0.42 -7.83
CA ASN A 49 4.62 1.41 -8.82
C ASN A 49 5.37 2.61 -8.21
N LEU A 50 4.83 3.19 -7.13
CA LEU A 50 5.47 4.27 -6.40
C LEU A 50 6.84 3.84 -5.84
N THR A 51 6.91 2.66 -5.24
CA THR A 51 8.18 2.10 -4.72
C THR A 51 9.21 1.97 -5.83
N SER A 52 8.81 1.56 -7.04
CA SER A 52 9.69 1.39 -8.19
C SER A 52 10.19 2.73 -8.73
N ALA A 53 9.31 3.71 -8.87
CA ALA A 53 9.69 5.07 -9.28
C ALA A 53 10.68 5.70 -8.28
N LEU A 54 10.42 5.55 -6.98
CA LEU A 54 11.31 6.06 -5.93
C LEU A 54 12.67 5.34 -5.90
N LYS A 55 12.68 4.00 -6.04
CA LYS A 55 13.92 3.21 -6.19
C LYS A 55 14.77 3.71 -7.36
N ASN A 56 14.13 3.98 -8.49
CA ASN A 56 14.83 4.48 -9.67
C ASN A 56 15.43 5.87 -9.42
N HIS A 57 14.66 6.79 -8.81
CA HIS A 57 15.13 8.13 -8.49
C HIS A 57 16.32 8.15 -7.51
N LEU A 58 16.32 7.23 -6.54
CA LEU A 58 17.34 7.16 -5.48
C LEU A 58 18.52 6.23 -5.82
N ARG A 59 18.48 5.54 -6.96
CA ARG A 59 19.54 4.63 -7.39
C ARG A 59 20.88 5.37 -7.50
N GLY A 60 21.90 4.85 -6.80
CA GLY A 60 23.24 5.42 -6.78
C GLY A 60 23.43 6.59 -5.81
N LYS A 61 22.38 7.06 -5.12
CA LYS A 61 22.45 8.17 -4.14
C LYS A 61 22.71 7.70 -2.69
N GLY A 62 23.03 6.42 -2.49
CA GLY A 62 23.28 5.85 -1.15
C GLY A 62 22.01 5.54 -0.33
N CYS A 63 20.82 5.83 -0.85
CA CYS A 63 19.55 5.51 -0.19
C CYS A 63 19.04 4.11 -0.60
N LYS A 64 18.38 3.42 0.34
CA LYS A 64 17.70 2.14 0.08
C LYS A 64 16.20 2.31 0.32
N VAL A 65 15.40 1.80 -0.61
CA VAL A 65 13.93 1.86 -0.53
C VAL A 65 13.39 0.45 -0.31
N PHE A 66 12.57 0.29 0.71
CA PHE A 66 11.95 -0.98 1.07
C PHE A 66 10.43 -0.84 1.07
N LYS A 67 9.73 -1.91 0.70
CA LYS A 67 8.29 -2.04 0.85
C LYS A 67 8.05 -2.78 2.18
N GLY A 68 7.56 -2.10 3.20
CA GLY A 68 7.16 -2.67 4.48
C GLY A 68 5.65 -2.92 4.55
N THR A 69 5.22 -3.64 5.58
CA THR A 69 3.81 -3.96 5.91
C THR A 69 3.16 -2.90 6.80
N GLU A 70 3.98 -2.19 7.58
CA GLU A 70 3.66 -0.94 8.29
C GLU A 70 4.79 0.02 7.93
N LEU A 71 4.51 1.19 7.37
CA LEU A 71 5.59 2.07 6.87
C LEU A 71 5.39 3.51 7.30
N GLU A 72 6.13 3.92 8.32
CA GLU A 72 6.59 5.30 8.43
C GLU A 72 7.88 5.45 7.61
N ILE A 73 7.84 6.28 6.57
CA ILE A 73 9.00 6.66 5.77
C ILE A 73 9.46 8.04 6.25
N TYR A 74 10.64 8.12 6.85
CA TYR A 74 11.23 9.39 7.26
C TYR A 74 12.17 9.93 6.18
N LEU A 75 11.70 10.91 5.40
CA LEU A 75 12.50 11.61 4.40
C LEU A 75 12.85 13.01 4.92
N THR A 76 14.13 13.27 5.18
CA THR A 76 14.59 14.57 5.69
C THR A 76 14.62 15.65 4.60
N SER A 77 14.90 15.26 3.35
CA SER A 77 14.76 16.09 2.16
C SER A 77 14.91 15.19 0.92
N VAL A 78 13.80 14.89 0.24
CA VAL A 78 13.81 14.21 -1.06
C VAL A 78 12.92 15.00 -2.00
N ASP A 79 13.53 15.57 -3.04
CA ASP A 79 12.83 16.21 -4.15
C ASP A 79 12.50 15.13 -5.20
N PHE A 80 11.27 14.61 -5.16
CA PHE A 80 10.81 13.51 -5.99
C PHE A 80 9.54 13.89 -6.75
N HIS A 81 9.63 13.85 -8.07
CA HIS A 81 8.51 14.05 -8.99
C HIS A 81 8.44 12.87 -9.96
N CYS A 82 7.26 12.30 -10.17
CA CYS A 82 7.01 11.30 -11.20
C CYS A 82 5.65 11.53 -11.88
N PRO A 83 5.50 11.19 -13.18
CA PRO A 83 4.19 11.17 -13.82
C PRO A 83 3.22 10.26 -13.07
N ILE A 84 1.96 10.69 -12.93
CA ILE A 84 0.93 9.87 -12.25
C ILE A 84 0.66 8.55 -12.98
N SER A 85 0.89 8.52 -14.30
CA SER A 85 0.79 7.31 -15.13
C SER A 85 1.80 6.23 -14.75
N LEU A 86 2.89 6.59 -14.07
CA LEU A 86 3.82 5.60 -13.49
C LEU A 86 3.30 5.02 -12.18
N VAL A 87 2.26 5.60 -11.58
CA VAL A 87 1.70 5.23 -10.28
C VAL A 87 0.36 4.51 -10.43
N TYR A 88 -0.49 4.98 -11.35
CA TYR A 88 -1.85 4.50 -11.55
C TYR A 88 -2.10 4.23 -13.04
N GLU A 89 -2.59 3.04 -13.36
CA GLU A 89 -3.05 2.68 -14.72
C GLU A 89 -4.41 3.37 -14.99
N ASP A 90 -4.68 3.74 -16.24
CA ASP A 90 -5.91 4.42 -16.69
C ASP A 90 -6.15 5.86 -16.17
N VAL A 91 -5.08 6.60 -15.83
CA VAL A 91 -5.23 8.06 -15.64
C VAL A 91 -5.39 8.74 -16.98
N VAL A 92 -6.64 8.98 -17.37
CA VAL A 92 -6.99 9.91 -18.43
C VAL A 92 -6.90 11.30 -17.86
N PHE A 93 -5.87 12.03 -18.26
CA PHE A 93 -5.87 13.47 -18.04
C PHE A 93 -6.91 14.09 -18.98
N PRO A 94 -7.75 15.01 -18.49
CA PRO A 94 -8.48 15.87 -19.42
C PRO A 94 -7.46 16.54 -20.34
N GLU A 95 -7.70 16.50 -21.64
CA GLU A 95 -6.91 17.26 -22.59
C GLU A 95 -6.97 18.73 -22.16
N ASP A 96 -5.81 19.36 -22.05
CA ASP A 96 -5.72 20.76 -21.67
C ASP A 96 -6.22 21.56 -22.88
N ASP A 97 -7.52 21.89 -22.89
CA ASP A 97 -8.16 22.79 -23.86
C ASP A 97 -7.71 24.24 -23.64
N SER A 98 -6.47 24.46 -23.20
CA SER A 98 -5.80 25.75 -23.35
C SER A 98 -5.48 25.92 -24.83
N GLU A 99 -6.51 26.25 -25.62
CA GLU A 99 -6.32 26.90 -26.90
C GLU A 99 -5.33 28.04 -26.67
N ASP A 100 -4.18 27.97 -27.34
CA ASP A 100 -3.32 29.11 -27.61
C ASP A 100 -4.24 30.30 -27.94
N SER A 101 -4.47 31.21 -26.99
CA SER A 101 -4.94 32.54 -27.33
C SER A 101 -3.83 33.13 -28.17
N PRO A 102 -4.03 33.38 -29.47
CA PRO A 102 -3.03 34.09 -30.24
C PRO A 102 -2.91 35.48 -29.64
N ASP A 103 -1.68 35.90 -29.34
CA ASP A 103 -1.36 37.31 -29.20
C ASP A 103 -1.87 38.04 -30.46
N TYR A 104 -2.94 38.84 -30.32
CA TYR A 104 -3.07 40.22 -30.84
C TYR A 104 -4.45 40.83 -30.53
#